data_AF-Q58KF2-F1
#
_entry.id   AF-Q58KF2-F1
#
_cell.length_a   1.000
_cell.length_b   1.000
_cell.length_c   1.000
_cell.angle_alpha   90.00
_cell.angle_beta   90.00
_cell.angle_gamma   90.00
#
_symmetry.space_group_name_H-M   'P 1'
#
loop_
_entity.id
_entity.type
_entity.pdbx_description
1 polymer ?
#
loop_
_entity_poly.entity_id
_entity_poly.type
_entity_poly.pdbx_seq_one_letter_code
_entity_poly.pdbx_strand_id
1 'polypeptide(L)'
;MSTSSPEPAKVGEGVTWTRRFSKSGLWAGGRKISPVVGWGGSADRAVSESSAVLDASAPNGGNGGSITVNGYKVVLDETAPLDVLAPYGTTGTITIDPNYTDMTTASALEAVDTGSQVLTGCVSLGANIDLATVSGPFSWKPLGTSSSAAFTGIFNGNGYVVSGYTIPGVNNNGTGFIGYLGYGGKVENLGVSGTVNGGSNNEVGGVVGVNSGGTVETSYNTGTVTGTGSAVGGVVGVNSGGTVENSYNTGTVTGTGSDVGGLVGVNSGGTVKTSYNTGSVSGGSDVGGVVGGNIGNSGTVENSYNMGTVTGTGYNVGGVVGGNSGTVETSYNTGSVSGSYDVGGVVGGNSGTVEYAYYNSSVYTGNAIGGGTTTGTTITDVSRISATNFGNVGNFSGWTSANFR
;
A
#
# COMPACT_ATOMS: atom_id res chain seq x y z
N MET A 1 -5.52 37.78 -14.12
CA MET A 1 -4.90 36.59 -14.75
C MET A 1 -4.94 35.47 -13.73
N SER A 2 -5.24 34.25 -14.17
CA SER A 2 -5.91 33.18 -13.43
C SER A 2 -5.24 32.78 -12.12
N THR A 3 -6.03 32.73 -11.05
CA THR A 3 -5.72 32.10 -9.78
C THR A 3 -6.07 30.62 -9.87
N SER A 4 -5.09 29.77 -10.15
CA SER A 4 -5.21 28.33 -9.88
C SER A 4 -5.13 28.14 -8.36
N SER A 5 -6.20 27.65 -7.73
CA SER A 5 -6.12 27.14 -6.36
C SER A 5 -5.05 26.05 -6.28
N PRO A 6 -4.17 26.07 -5.26
CA PRO A 6 -3.25 24.95 -5.06
C PRO A 6 -4.02 23.72 -4.62
N GLU A 7 -3.70 22.59 -5.22
CA GLU A 7 -4.19 21.26 -4.85
C GLU A 7 -3.70 20.92 -3.41
N PRO A 8 -4.53 20.30 -2.54
CA PRO A 8 -4.08 19.87 -1.22
C PRO A 8 -2.90 18.90 -1.34
N ALA A 9 -1.87 19.10 -0.50
CA ALA A 9 -0.64 18.32 -0.55
C ALA A 9 -0.91 16.82 -0.30
N LYS A 10 -0.34 15.97 -1.15
CA LYS A 10 -0.33 14.50 -1.00
C LYS A 10 0.55 14.11 0.20
N VAL A 11 0.10 13.11 0.95
CA VAL A 11 0.77 12.53 2.11
C VAL A 11 1.98 11.70 1.64
N GLY A 12 3.14 11.81 2.29
CA GLY A 12 4.13 10.73 2.26
C GLY A 12 5.51 10.97 1.64
N GLU A 13 5.92 12.21 1.39
CA GLU A 13 7.33 12.51 1.09
C GLU A 13 7.89 13.44 2.16
N GLY A 14 9.18 13.33 2.49
CA GLY A 14 9.90 14.45 3.08
C GLY A 14 9.89 15.60 2.06
N VAL A 15 8.81 16.37 2.00
CA VAL A 15 8.65 17.39 0.98
C VAL A 15 9.51 18.60 1.37
N THR A 16 10.65 18.74 0.71
CA THR A 16 11.39 20.01 0.72
C THR A 16 10.73 20.94 -0.29
N TRP A 17 9.90 21.87 0.18
CA TRP A 17 9.39 22.93 -0.69
C TRP A 17 10.51 23.95 -0.95
N THR A 18 11.08 23.95 -2.16
CA THR A 18 11.93 25.05 -2.63
C THR A 18 11.07 26.02 -3.43
N ARG A 19 10.47 27.00 -2.77
CA ARG A 19 9.63 28.01 -3.45
C ARG A 19 10.52 29.17 -3.93
N ARG A 20 10.71 29.30 -5.25
CA ARG A 20 11.37 30.48 -5.86
C ARG A 20 10.35 31.58 -6.07
N PHE A 21 10.49 32.69 -5.36
CA PHE A 21 9.65 33.88 -5.56
C PHE A 21 10.41 34.93 -6.38
N SER A 22 9.78 35.47 -7.44
CA SER A 22 10.25 36.69 -8.10
C SER A 22 9.53 37.91 -7.52
N LYS A 23 10.31 38.92 -7.14
CA LYS A 23 9.91 40.09 -6.34
C LYS A 23 8.93 41.02 -7.09
N SER A 24 7.83 41.40 -6.45
CA SER A 24 7.26 42.75 -6.59
C SER A 24 6.44 43.16 -5.36
N GLY A 25 6.92 44.17 -4.62
CA GLY A 25 6.17 44.88 -3.57
C GLY A 25 6.85 44.86 -2.19
N LEU A 26 7.49 45.97 -1.81
CA LEU A 26 8.02 46.25 -0.47
C LEU A 26 6.94 46.15 0.60
N TRP A 27 7.24 45.67 1.82
CA TRP A 27 6.89 46.31 3.11
C TRP A 27 7.86 45.84 4.21
N ALA A 28 8.17 46.74 5.15
CA ALA A 28 9.19 46.61 6.18
C ALA A 28 8.57 46.49 7.58
N GLY A 29 9.13 45.63 8.43
CA GLY A 29 9.11 45.71 9.90
C GLY A 29 8.22 44.70 10.65
N GLY A 30 8.79 44.00 11.64
CA GLY A 30 8.01 43.42 12.75
C GLY A 30 8.56 42.15 13.46
N ARG A 31 9.30 42.36 14.56
CA ARG A 31 9.43 41.63 15.86
C ARG A 31 9.29 40.08 16.01
N LYS A 32 10.18 39.58 16.88
CA LYS A 32 10.42 38.24 17.47
C LYS A 32 9.45 37.86 18.64
N ILE A 33 9.51 36.57 19.07
CA ILE A 33 9.11 35.90 20.38
C ILE A 33 7.80 35.06 20.28
N SER A 34 7.60 33.79 20.72
CA SER A 34 8.33 32.68 21.39
C SER A 34 7.59 31.34 21.11
N PRO A 35 8.23 30.15 21.27
CA PRO A 35 7.62 28.84 20.99
C PRO A 35 6.81 28.31 22.19
N VAL A 36 5.63 27.76 21.92
CA VAL A 36 4.93 26.82 22.81
C VAL A 36 4.46 25.67 21.93
N VAL A 37 5.11 24.50 22.07
CA VAL A 37 4.67 23.24 21.46
C VAL A 37 4.41 22.26 22.59
N GLY A 38 3.17 21.73 22.62
CA GLY A 38 2.63 20.79 23.60
C GLY A 38 1.22 21.24 24.02
N TRP A 39 0.17 20.42 24.04
CA TRP A 39 0.07 18.99 24.30
C TRP A 39 -1.15 18.37 23.62
N GLY A 40 -1.14 17.04 23.58
CA GLY A 40 -2.12 16.15 22.97
C GLY A 40 -3.55 16.28 23.47
N GLY A 41 -4.46 15.87 22.59
CA GLY A 41 -5.87 15.62 22.83
C GLY A 41 -6.33 14.55 21.84
N SER A 42 -6.97 13.52 22.37
CA SER A 42 -7.55 12.38 21.66
C SER A 42 -8.54 12.78 20.56
N ALA A 43 -8.64 11.91 19.55
CA ALA A 43 -9.57 11.84 18.43
C ALA A 43 -9.20 12.68 17.18
N ASP A 44 -8.81 11.96 16.12
CA ASP A 44 -8.80 12.36 14.70
C ASP A 44 -8.02 13.59 14.23
N ARG A 45 -7.35 14.35 15.11
CA ARG A 45 -6.59 15.54 14.74
C ARG A 45 -5.34 15.72 15.59
N ALA A 46 -4.25 15.04 15.28
CA ALA A 46 -2.95 15.71 15.37
C ALA A 46 -2.61 16.29 14.00
N VAL A 47 -3.52 17.17 13.56
CA VAL A 47 -3.15 18.27 12.70
C VAL A 47 -2.51 19.30 13.61
N SER A 48 -1.22 19.58 13.43
CA SER A 48 -0.63 20.79 13.99
C SER A 48 -1.25 21.98 13.24
N GLU A 49 -2.44 22.43 13.64
CA GLU A 49 -3.02 23.70 13.19
C GLU A 49 -2.25 24.82 13.90
N SER A 50 -1.15 25.26 13.28
CA SER A 50 -0.39 26.41 13.74
C SER A 50 -0.98 27.66 13.11
N SER A 51 -1.69 28.47 13.90
CA SER A 51 -1.94 29.89 13.58
C SER A 51 -0.70 30.77 13.87
N ALA A 52 0.41 30.16 14.30
CA ALA A 52 1.66 30.86 14.58
C ALA A 52 2.38 31.23 13.29
N VAL A 53 2.89 32.46 13.25
CA VAL A 53 3.80 32.95 12.20
C VAL A 53 5.07 32.10 12.23
N LEU A 54 5.35 31.41 11.12
CA LEU A 54 6.58 30.66 10.92
C LEU A 54 7.55 31.54 10.12
N ASP A 55 8.44 32.24 10.83
CA ASP A 55 9.39 33.19 10.25
C ASP A 55 10.86 32.80 10.54
N ALA A 56 11.55 32.32 9.50
CA ALA A 56 13.00 32.11 9.47
C ALA A 56 13.69 33.06 8.48
N SER A 57 13.10 34.24 8.25
CA SER A 57 13.70 35.26 7.43
C SER A 57 15.05 35.72 8.00
N ALA A 58 16.01 36.04 7.12
CA ALA A 58 17.29 36.61 7.50
C ALA A 58 17.43 38.04 6.95
N PRO A 59 16.66 39.02 7.46
CA PRO A 59 16.40 40.33 6.85
C PRO A 59 17.61 41.26 6.66
N ASN A 60 18.82 40.80 7.05
CA ASN A 60 20.08 41.54 6.90
C ASN A 60 21.11 40.84 5.98
N GLY A 61 20.73 39.76 5.29
CA GLY A 61 21.57 38.99 4.36
C GLY A 61 21.85 37.55 4.80
N GLY A 62 22.27 36.68 3.86
CA GLY A 62 22.39 35.22 4.04
C GLY A 62 21.45 34.44 3.09
N ASN A 63 21.38 33.11 3.16
CA ASN A 63 20.60 32.28 2.22
C ASN A 63 19.10 32.09 2.54
N GLY A 64 18.56 32.75 3.56
CA GLY A 64 17.26 32.38 4.15
C GLY A 64 17.49 31.38 5.29
N GLY A 65 16.55 31.26 6.22
CA GLY A 65 16.61 30.28 7.31
C GLY A 65 15.85 28.99 6.98
N SER A 66 16.08 27.96 7.80
CA SER A 66 15.37 26.69 7.73
C SER A 66 14.35 26.57 8.87
N ILE A 67 13.12 26.19 8.54
CA ILE A 67 12.11 25.79 9.53
C ILE A 67 11.97 24.28 9.45
N THR A 68 12.18 23.59 10.57
CA THR A 68 11.84 22.16 10.68
C THR A 68 10.60 22.05 11.56
N VAL A 69 9.53 21.47 11.02
CA VAL A 69 8.31 21.17 11.75
C VAL A 69 8.28 19.67 12.03
N ASN A 70 8.34 19.32 13.31
CA ASN A 70 8.27 17.93 13.74
C ASN A 70 6.80 17.51 13.82
N GLY A 71 6.33 16.66 12.90
CA GLY A 71 4.95 16.19 12.89
C GLY A 71 4.62 15.32 11.68
N TYR A 72 3.72 14.35 11.87
CA TYR A 72 3.29 13.41 10.83
C TYR A 72 2.27 14.03 9.85
N LYS A 73 1.56 15.09 10.27
CA LYS A 73 0.59 15.84 9.46
C LYS A 73 0.66 17.33 9.81
N VAL A 74 1.19 18.12 8.88
CA VAL A 74 1.24 19.59 8.99
C VAL A 74 0.20 20.16 8.04
N VAL A 75 -0.83 20.82 8.60
CA VAL A 75 -1.76 21.64 7.81
C VAL A 75 -1.40 23.08 8.08
N LEU A 76 -1.00 23.78 7.03
CA LEU A 76 -0.78 25.22 7.07
C LEU A 76 -2.13 25.89 6.80
N ASP A 77 -2.58 26.74 7.71
CA ASP A 77 -3.72 27.63 7.47
C ASP A 77 -3.36 28.57 6.31
N GLU A 78 -4.24 28.71 5.31
CA GLU A 78 -4.05 29.60 4.15
C GLU A 78 -3.84 31.07 4.57
N THR A 79 -4.22 31.42 5.80
CA THR A 79 -4.09 32.77 6.37
C THR A 79 -2.86 32.95 7.27
N ALA A 80 -2.12 31.89 7.58
CA ALA A 80 -0.91 31.98 8.42
C ALA A 80 0.28 32.58 7.63
N PRO A 81 0.89 33.69 8.09
CA PRO A 81 2.09 34.23 7.46
C PRO A 81 3.27 33.26 7.59
N LEU A 82 3.87 32.90 6.45
CA LEU A 82 5.03 32.00 6.33
C LEU A 82 6.16 32.74 5.61
N ASP A 83 7.26 33.00 6.30
CA ASP A 83 8.42 33.73 5.74
C ASP A 83 9.73 32.99 6.00
N VAL A 84 10.48 32.69 4.95
CA VAL A 84 11.84 32.10 5.02
C VAL A 84 12.86 32.95 4.26
N LEU A 85 12.51 34.19 3.91
CA LEU A 85 13.27 35.06 3.02
C LEU A 85 14.51 35.66 3.68
N ALA A 86 15.63 35.67 2.95
CA ALA A 86 16.71 36.64 3.20
C ALA A 86 16.76 37.68 2.08
N PRO A 87 17.19 38.94 2.34
CA PRO A 87 17.31 40.01 1.35
C PRO A 87 18.23 39.66 0.19
N TYR A 88 19.17 38.73 0.40
CA TYR A 88 20.19 38.31 -0.56
C TYR A 88 20.30 36.77 -0.71
N GLY A 89 19.33 36.02 -0.20
CA GLY A 89 19.40 34.56 -0.15
C GLY A 89 18.74 33.84 -1.30
N THR A 90 19.29 32.69 -1.69
CA THR A 90 18.80 31.92 -2.84
C THR A 90 17.76 30.85 -2.49
N THR A 91 17.64 30.41 -1.23
CA THR A 91 16.76 29.28 -0.81
C THR A 91 16.46 29.28 0.69
N GLY A 92 15.22 29.58 1.09
CA GLY A 92 14.70 29.17 2.41
C GLY A 92 14.03 27.80 2.32
N THR A 93 14.20 26.94 3.34
CA THR A 93 13.68 25.56 3.32
C THR A 93 12.74 25.31 4.48
N ILE A 94 11.59 24.70 4.20
CA ILE A 94 10.74 24.11 5.22
C ILE A 94 10.86 22.60 5.09
N THR A 95 11.26 21.97 6.18
CA THR A 95 11.34 20.51 6.29
C THR A 95 10.22 20.06 7.22
N ILE A 96 9.36 19.19 6.74
CA ILE A 96 8.47 18.42 7.61
C ILE A 96 9.23 17.14 7.94
N ASP A 97 9.65 17.03 9.19
CA ASP A 97 10.37 15.85 9.67
C ASP A 97 9.41 15.03 10.55
N PRO A 98 8.92 13.88 10.08
CA PRO A 98 8.12 13.01 10.91
C PRO A 98 9.01 12.49 12.04
N ASN A 99 8.64 12.74 13.29
CA ASN A 99 9.40 12.23 14.43
C ASN A 99 9.20 10.72 14.54
N TYR A 100 10.09 9.94 13.94
CA TYR A 100 10.06 8.49 13.94
C TYR A 100 10.48 7.92 15.29
N THR A 101 9.73 6.92 15.75
CA THR A 101 10.19 6.03 16.81
C THR A 101 10.92 4.85 16.17
N ASP A 102 12.24 4.80 16.32
CA ASP A 102 13.09 3.76 15.73
C ASP A 102 13.05 2.47 16.55
N MET A 103 12.61 1.39 15.90
CA MET A 103 12.56 0.04 16.45
C MET A 103 13.78 -0.75 16.00
N THR A 104 14.68 -1.04 16.94
CA THR A 104 15.93 -1.77 16.68
C THR A 104 15.96 -3.17 17.31
N THR A 105 14.98 -3.50 18.14
CA THR A 105 14.92 -4.77 18.88
C THR A 105 13.52 -5.33 18.93
N ALA A 106 13.41 -6.65 19.14
CA ALA A 106 12.14 -7.35 19.25
C ALA A 106 11.28 -6.83 20.43
N SER A 107 11.90 -6.58 21.58
CA SER A 107 11.20 -6.01 22.75
C SER A 107 10.70 -4.58 22.51
N ALA A 108 11.44 -3.77 21.74
CA ALA A 108 10.96 -2.44 21.36
C ALA A 108 9.72 -2.54 20.48
N LEU A 109 9.72 -3.44 19.49
CA LEU A 109 8.57 -3.65 18.61
C LEU A 109 7.36 -4.28 19.35
N GLU A 110 7.59 -5.18 20.30
CA GLU A 110 6.52 -5.73 21.16
C GLU A 110 5.84 -4.63 22.00
N ALA A 111 6.60 -3.66 22.52
CA ALA A 111 6.03 -2.57 23.31
C ALA A 111 5.03 -1.71 22.50
N VAL A 112 5.19 -1.65 21.16
CA VAL A 112 4.32 -0.91 20.23
C VAL A 112 2.89 -1.48 20.20
N ASP A 113 2.74 -2.79 20.35
CA ASP A 113 1.45 -3.51 20.35
C ASP A 113 0.53 -3.12 21.53
N THR A 114 1.09 -2.46 22.56
CA THR A 114 0.36 -2.19 23.81
C THR A 114 -0.25 -0.78 23.92
N GLY A 115 0.01 0.13 22.98
CA GLY A 115 -0.27 1.58 23.15
C GLY A 115 -1.15 2.25 22.09
N SER A 116 -2.13 3.06 22.52
CA SER A 116 -3.02 3.85 21.65
C SER A 116 -2.30 4.95 20.84
N GLN A 117 -1.15 5.45 21.32
CA GLN A 117 -0.40 6.53 20.64
C GLN A 117 0.29 6.11 19.34
N VAL A 118 0.52 4.81 19.15
CA VAL A 118 1.14 4.28 17.92
C VAL A 118 0.22 4.44 16.72
N LEU A 119 -1.11 4.37 16.94
CA LEU A 119 -2.10 4.40 15.87
C LEU A 119 -2.06 5.67 15.02
N THR A 120 -1.43 6.75 15.49
CA THR A 120 -1.26 8.00 14.75
C THR A 120 0.21 8.41 14.60
N GLY A 121 1.16 7.59 15.05
CA GLY A 121 2.59 7.91 15.14
C GLY A 121 3.41 7.46 13.93
N CYS A 122 4.68 7.87 13.88
CA CYS A 122 5.64 7.40 12.89
C CYS A 122 6.56 6.37 13.54
N VAL A 123 6.63 5.16 12.97
CA VAL A 123 7.48 4.06 13.41
C VAL A 123 8.45 3.76 12.28
N SER A 124 9.74 3.60 12.61
CA SER A 124 10.75 3.13 11.65
C SER A 124 11.44 1.87 12.17
N LEU A 125 11.90 1.00 11.28
CA LEU A 125 12.80 -0.09 11.67
C LEU A 125 14.26 0.34 11.49
N GLY A 126 15.09 0.04 12.49
CA GLY A 126 16.55 0.25 12.43
C GLY A 126 17.36 -1.02 12.20
N ALA A 127 16.71 -2.19 12.18
CA ALA A 127 17.32 -3.49 11.93
C ALA A 127 16.25 -4.52 11.50
N ASN A 128 16.69 -5.67 10.98
CA ASN A 128 15.83 -6.86 10.91
C ASN A 128 15.45 -7.29 12.33
N ILE A 129 14.17 -7.61 12.55
CA ILE A 129 13.64 -8.00 13.86
C ILE A 129 13.10 -9.42 13.79
N ASP A 130 13.73 -10.33 14.54
CA ASP A 130 13.22 -11.69 14.76
C ASP A 130 12.50 -11.79 16.11
N LEU A 131 11.17 -11.87 16.06
CA LEU A 131 10.30 -11.92 17.23
C LEU A 131 10.32 -13.28 17.94
N ALA A 132 10.84 -14.35 17.32
CA ALA A 132 10.97 -15.66 17.98
C ALA A 132 11.95 -15.61 19.18
N THR A 133 12.79 -14.58 19.23
CA THR A 133 13.79 -14.37 20.29
C THR A 133 13.19 -13.91 21.62
N VAL A 134 11.91 -13.51 21.65
CA VAL A 134 11.29 -12.83 22.81
C VAL A 134 10.79 -13.79 23.89
N SER A 135 10.33 -15.00 23.57
CA SER A 135 10.15 -16.16 24.49
C SER A 135 9.19 -17.17 23.84
N GLY A 136 9.73 -18.11 23.07
CA GLY A 136 8.91 -19.10 22.35
C GLY A 136 8.18 -18.51 21.14
N PRO A 137 7.20 -19.24 20.54
CA PRO A 137 6.47 -18.73 19.38
C PRO A 137 5.72 -17.45 19.76
N PHE A 138 6.20 -16.33 19.25
CA PHE A 138 5.65 -15.01 19.57
C PHE A 138 4.28 -14.85 18.91
N SER A 139 3.25 -14.66 19.72
CA SER A 139 1.90 -14.37 19.24
C SER A 139 1.77 -12.88 18.98
N TRP A 140 1.96 -12.45 17.74
CA TRP A 140 1.80 -11.06 17.36
C TRP A 140 0.33 -10.66 17.43
N LYS A 141 0.04 -9.55 18.12
CA LYS A 141 -1.26 -8.91 18.02
C LYS A 141 -1.16 -7.74 17.03
N PRO A 142 -2.06 -7.68 16.04
CA PRO A 142 -1.98 -6.68 14.98
C PRO A 142 -2.03 -5.24 15.50
N LEU A 143 -1.21 -4.36 14.92
CA LEU A 143 -1.43 -2.92 15.04
C LEU A 143 -2.72 -2.56 14.30
N GLY A 144 -3.52 -1.66 14.83
CA GLY A 144 -4.79 -1.34 14.20
C GLY A 144 -5.82 -2.47 14.37
N THR A 145 -6.37 -2.66 15.57
CA THR A 145 -7.15 -3.87 15.91
C THR A 145 -8.57 -3.87 15.36
N SER A 146 -9.08 -2.73 14.92
CA SER A 146 -10.44 -2.56 14.38
C SER A 146 -10.51 -1.33 13.49
N SER A 147 -11.61 -1.17 12.74
CA SER A 147 -11.89 0.05 11.98
C SER A 147 -11.94 1.32 12.84
N SER A 148 -12.39 1.22 14.09
CA SER A 148 -12.43 2.33 15.06
C SER A 148 -11.09 2.61 15.75
N ALA A 149 -10.13 1.71 15.61
CA ALA A 149 -8.80 1.80 16.18
C ALA A 149 -7.75 1.53 15.11
N ALA A 150 -7.98 2.01 13.87
CA ALA A 150 -7.10 1.77 12.74
C ALA A 150 -5.76 2.50 12.89
N PHE A 151 -4.69 1.93 12.34
CA PHE A 151 -3.41 2.60 12.22
C PHE A 151 -3.49 3.64 11.09
N THR A 152 -3.30 4.90 11.42
CA THR A 152 -3.33 6.08 10.51
C THR A 152 -1.98 6.80 10.47
N GLY A 153 -0.97 6.25 11.15
CA GLY A 153 0.41 6.73 11.16
C GLY A 153 1.23 6.26 9.96
N ILE A 154 2.55 6.35 10.08
CA ILE A 154 3.51 5.82 9.10
C ILE A 154 4.29 4.68 9.73
N PHE A 155 4.31 3.52 9.10
CA PHE A 155 5.22 2.43 9.44
C PHE A 155 6.23 2.25 8.30
N ASN A 156 7.46 2.71 8.53
CA ASN A 156 8.53 2.61 7.56
C ASN A 156 9.50 1.47 7.94
N GLY A 157 9.50 0.39 7.18
CA GLY A 157 10.40 -0.74 7.39
C GLY A 157 11.86 -0.44 7.04
N ASN A 158 12.19 0.66 6.36
CA ASN A 158 13.53 1.00 5.89
C ASN A 158 14.23 -0.15 5.11
N GLY A 159 13.46 -1.05 4.50
CA GLY A 159 13.95 -2.24 3.81
C GLY A 159 14.24 -3.45 4.73
N TYR A 160 14.03 -3.31 6.04
CA TYR A 160 14.18 -4.39 7.00
C TYR A 160 12.96 -5.30 7.08
N VAL A 161 13.19 -6.48 7.65
CA VAL A 161 12.20 -7.56 7.79
C VAL A 161 11.82 -7.76 9.25
N VAL A 162 10.52 -7.97 9.50
CA VAL A 162 10.01 -8.53 10.75
C VAL A 162 9.65 -10.01 10.54
N SER A 163 10.23 -10.90 11.34
CA SER A 163 10.06 -12.36 11.23
C SER A 163 9.78 -13.03 12.57
N GLY A 164 9.54 -14.35 12.55
CA GLY A 164 9.50 -15.17 13.76
C GLY A 164 8.22 -15.03 14.60
N TYR A 165 7.18 -14.42 14.05
CA TYR A 165 5.89 -14.27 14.70
C TYR A 165 4.81 -15.18 14.11
N THR A 166 3.80 -15.48 14.92
CA THR A 166 2.55 -16.09 14.50
C THR A 166 1.39 -15.18 14.88
N ILE A 167 0.43 -15.00 13.98
CA ILE A 167 -0.87 -14.43 14.30
C ILE A 167 -1.86 -15.60 14.33
N PRO A 168 -2.44 -15.95 15.49
CA PRO A 168 -3.34 -17.08 15.61
C PRO A 168 -4.69 -16.78 14.93
N GLY A 169 -5.33 -17.85 14.41
CA GLY A 169 -6.63 -17.80 13.71
C GLY A 169 -7.82 -17.55 14.64
N VAL A 170 -7.82 -16.42 15.32
CA VAL A 170 -8.95 -15.94 16.13
C VAL A 170 -9.85 -15.03 15.29
N ASN A 171 -11.15 -14.97 15.59
CA ASN A 171 -12.12 -14.12 14.89
C ASN A 171 -11.90 -12.64 15.24
N ASN A 172 -10.99 -12.00 14.50
CA ASN A 172 -10.59 -10.61 14.66
C ASN A 172 -10.71 -9.98 13.28
N ASN A 173 -11.68 -9.06 13.11
CA ASN A 173 -12.13 -8.49 11.84
C ASN A 173 -11.05 -7.83 10.92
N GLY A 174 -9.75 -7.95 11.16
CA GLY A 174 -8.70 -7.56 10.21
C GLY A 174 -7.41 -8.18 10.71
N THR A 175 -6.83 -9.08 9.93
CA THR A 175 -5.72 -9.93 10.37
C THR A 175 -4.51 -9.72 9.48
N GLY A 176 -3.44 -9.20 10.05
CA GLY A 176 -2.13 -9.04 9.41
C GLY A 176 -1.14 -8.45 10.39
N PHE A 177 0.10 -8.20 9.98
CA PHE A 177 1.05 -7.48 10.83
C PHE A 177 0.44 -6.15 11.33
N ILE A 178 -0.25 -5.46 10.43
CA ILE A 178 -1.23 -4.42 10.72
C ILE A 178 -2.62 -4.99 10.41
N GLY A 179 -3.55 -4.93 11.36
CA GLY A 179 -4.93 -5.41 11.17
C GLY A 179 -5.72 -4.45 10.28
N TYR A 180 -5.73 -3.18 10.64
CA TYR A 180 -6.42 -2.10 9.93
C TYR A 180 -5.49 -0.92 9.67
N LEU A 181 -5.30 -0.59 8.40
CA LEU A 181 -4.68 0.65 7.93
C LEU A 181 -5.80 1.62 7.57
N GLY A 182 -5.92 2.73 8.29
CA GLY A 182 -6.95 3.74 8.09
C GLY A 182 -6.58 4.79 7.04
N TYR A 183 -7.52 5.70 6.78
CA TYR A 183 -7.36 6.75 5.78
C TYR A 183 -6.12 7.61 6.05
N GLY A 184 -5.25 7.73 5.04
CA GLY A 184 -3.99 8.47 5.13
C GLY A 184 -2.86 7.76 5.88
N GLY A 185 -3.10 6.58 6.46
CA GLY A 185 -2.04 5.74 7.01
C GLY A 185 -1.12 5.20 5.90
N LYS A 186 0.17 5.03 6.22
CA LYS A 186 1.18 4.53 5.28
C LYS A 186 1.95 3.36 5.88
N VAL A 187 2.15 2.31 5.09
CA VAL A 187 3.10 1.23 5.36
C VAL A 187 4.05 1.19 4.17
N GLU A 188 5.34 1.36 4.44
CA GLU A 188 6.34 1.44 3.38
C GLU A 188 7.61 0.66 3.69
N ASN A 189 8.26 0.13 2.66
CA ASN A 189 9.58 -0.51 2.75
C ASN A 189 9.65 -1.64 3.78
N LEU A 190 8.53 -2.32 4.05
CA LEU A 190 8.41 -3.31 5.10
C LEU A 190 8.39 -4.73 4.51
N GLY A 191 9.36 -5.55 4.91
CA GLY A 191 9.29 -6.99 4.72
C GLY A 191 8.66 -7.68 5.92
N VAL A 192 7.77 -8.65 5.69
CA VAL A 192 7.25 -9.53 6.74
C VAL A 192 7.44 -11.01 6.40
N SER A 193 7.73 -11.80 7.43
CA SER A 193 7.99 -13.24 7.34
C SER A 193 7.48 -13.98 8.57
N GLY A 194 6.16 -13.94 8.78
CA GLY A 194 5.47 -14.66 9.85
C GLY A 194 4.50 -15.72 9.35
N THR A 195 3.82 -16.37 10.30
CA THR A 195 2.68 -17.26 10.02
C THR A 195 1.40 -16.51 10.39
N VAL A 196 0.60 -16.12 9.40
CA VAL A 196 -0.65 -15.39 9.61
C VAL A 196 -1.83 -16.33 9.36
N ASN A 197 -2.60 -16.60 10.41
CA ASN A 197 -3.81 -17.41 10.33
C ASN A 197 -5.03 -16.53 10.62
N GLY A 198 -6.04 -16.56 9.76
CA GLY A 198 -7.32 -15.87 9.99
C GLY A 198 -8.52 -16.84 10.01
N GLY A 199 -9.50 -16.52 10.86
CA GLY A 199 -10.75 -17.27 11.00
C GLY A 199 -11.81 -16.88 9.96
N SER A 200 -13.02 -17.41 10.15
CA SER A 200 -14.12 -17.33 9.16
C SER A 200 -14.70 -15.94 8.93
N ASN A 201 -14.38 -14.97 9.79
CA ASN A 201 -14.86 -13.59 9.67
C ASN A 201 -13.71 -12.60 9.50
N ASN A 202 -12.55 -13.07 9.02
CA ASN A 202 -11.35 -12.25 8.91
C ASN A 202 -11.02 -11.95 7.45
N GLU A 203 -10.64 -10.70 7.22
CA GLU A 203 -9.86 -10.24 6.09
C GLU A 203 -8.38 -10.41 6.43
N VAL A 204 -7.67 -11.28 5.69
CA VAL A 204 -6.34 -11.75 6.06
C VAL A 204 -5.30 -11.27 5.06
N GLY A 205 -4.31 -10.52 5.52
CA GLY A 205 -3.14 -10.11 4.75
C GLY A 205 -1.85 -10.39 5.51
N GLY A 206 -0.76 -10.69 4.81
CA GLY A 206 0.55 -10.84 5.46
C GLY A 206 1.01 -9.54 6.13
N VAL A 207 0.89 -8.42 5.41
CA VAL A 207 1.28 -7.08 5.88
C VAL A 207 0.08 -6.37 6.50
N VAL A 208 -1.02 -6.22 5.75
CA VAL A 208 -2.23 -5.49 6.20
C VAL A 208 -3.48 -6.36 6.05
N GLY A 209 -4.28 -6.53 7.11
CA GLY A 209 -5.58 -7.19 7.01
C GLY A 209 -6.55 -6.40 6.12
N VAL A 210 -6.85 -5.16 6.52
CA VAL A 210 -7.73 -4.23 5.81
C VAL A 210 -7.03 -2.89 5.59
N ASN A 211 -6.84 -2.50 4.33
CA ASN A 211 -6.44 -1.15 3.95
C ASN A 211 -7.69 -0.33 3.60
N SER A 212 -8.05 0.65 4.42
CA SER A 212 -9.24 1.49 4.29
C SER A 212 -8.86 2.93 3.94
N GLY A 213 -8.46 3.16 2.69
CA GLY A 213 -8.01 4.47 2.20
C GLY A 213 -6.58 4.87 2.60
N GLY A 214 -5.76 3.91 3.04
CA GLY A 214 -4.33 4.09 3.28
C GLY A 214 -3.47 3.66 2.07
N THR A 215 -2.15 3.68 2.27
CA THR A 215 -1.15 3.31 1.26
C THR A 215 -0.22 2.21 1.77
N VAL A 216 -0.12 1.12 1.02
CA VAL A 216 0.88 0.06 1.21
C VAL A 216 1.84 0.11 0.03
N GLU A 217 3.09 0.46 0.27
CA GLU A 217 4.08 0.75 -0.76
C GLU A 217 5.39 -0.01 -0.53
N THR A 218 6.01 -0.55 -1.58
CA THR A 218 7.35 -1.19 -1.50
C THR A 218 7.45 -2.21 -0.35
N SER A 219 6.35 -2.91 -0.08
CA SER A 219 6.21 -3.79 1.07
C SER A 219 5.92 -5.21 0.60
N TYR A 220 6.38 -6.20 1.35
CA TYR A 220 6.33 -7.57 0.86
C TYR A 220 6.14 -8.61 1.95
N ASN A 221 5.55 -9.73 1.55
CA ASN A 221 5.41 -10.91 2.36
C ASN A 221 6.22 -12.09 1.79
N THR A 222 6.95 -12.75 2.68
CA THR A 222 7.63 -14.04 2.42
C THR A 222 7.08 -15.16 3.30
N GLY A 223 6.24 -14.82 4.27
CA GLY A 223 5.63 -15.73 5.23
C GLY A 223 4.39 -16.45 4.70
N THR A 224 3.80 -17.31 5.53
CA THR A 224 2.61 -18.08 5.15
C THR A 224 1.35 -17.33 5.59
N VAL A 225 0.39 -17.19 4.67
CA VAL A 225 -0.93 -16.60 4.95
C VAL A 225 -2.01 -17.64 4.71
N THR A 226 -2.76 -17.96 5.76
CA THR A 226 -3.89 -18.90 5.71
C THR A 226 -5.16 -18.24 6.24
N GLY A 227 -6.28 -18.38 5.54
CA GLY A 227 -7.55 -17.80 5.99
C GLY A 227 -8.78 -18.60 5.58
N THR A 228 -9.81 -18.59 6.42
CA THR A 228 -11.11 -19.20 6.10
C THR A 228 -12.22 -18.16 5.88
N GLY A 229 -11.89 -16.87 6.00
CA GLY A 229 -12.81 -15.74 5.84
C GLY A 229 -12.98 -15.27 4.40
N SER A 230 -13.64 -14.12 4.23
CA SER A 230 -14.05 -13.57 2.93
C SER A 230 -12.88 -13.24 2.00
N ALA A 231 -11.76 -12.77 2.54
CA ALA A 231 -10.63 -12.28 1.74
C ALA A 231 -9.29 -12.73 2.32
N VAL A 232 -8.43 -13.30 1.47
CA VAL A 232 -7.08 -13.71 1.83
C VAL A 232 -6.09 -13.22 0.79
N GLY A 233 -5.13 -12.39 1.19
CA GLY A 233 -4.07 -11.86 0.33
C GLY A 233 -2.68 -12.06 0.91
N GLY A 234 -1.68 -12.25 0.06
CA GLY A 234 -0.29 -12.36 0.54
C GLY A 234 0.22 -11.09 1.22
N VAL A 235 -0.16 -9.91 0.73
CA VAL A 235 0.22 -8.61 1.30
C VAL A 235 -0.98 -7.95 1.99
N VAL A 236 -2.10 -7.81 1.29
CA VAL A 236 -3.31 -7.14 1.82
C VAL A 236 -4.53 -8.06 1.75
N GLY A 237 -5.29 -8.21 2.82
CA GLY A 237 -6.55 -8.96 2.77
C GLY A 237 -7.59 -8.23 1.92
N VAL A 238 -7.99 -7.03 2.35
CA VAL A 238 -8.91 -6.15 1.61
C VAL A 238 -8.28 -4.77 1.40
N ASN A 239 -8.26 -4.31 0.15
CA ASN A 239 -7.94 -2.93 -0.21
C ASN A 239 -9.22 -2.16 -0.55
N SER A 240 -9.74 -1.36 0.38
CA SER A 240 -10.96 -0.57 0.26
C SER A 240 -10.62 0.91 0.03
N GLY A 241 -10.71 1.36 -1.22
CA GLY A 241 -10.39 2.74 -1.63
C GLY A 241 -8.95 3.18 -1.36
N GLY A 242 -8.05 2.24 -1.04
CA GLY A 242 -6.64 2.49 -0.77
C GLY A 242 -5.73 2.18 -1.97
N THR A 243 -4.42 2.33 -1.76
CA THR A 243 -3.39 2.01 -2.76
C THR A 243 -2.48 0.89 -2.26
N VAL A 244 -2.21 -0.10 -3.12
CA VAL A 244 -1.16 -1.10 -2.96
C VAL A 244 -0.23 -0.97 -4.17
N GLU A 245 1.01 -0.57 -3.93
CA GLU A 245 1.96 -0.22 -4.99
C GLU A 245 3.36 -0.79 -4.72
N ASN A 246 4.08 -1.16 -5.79
CA ASN A 246 5.47 -1.65 -5.73
C ASN A 246 5.67 -2.81 -4.74
N SER A 247 4.60 -3.56 -4.47
CA SER A 247 4.53 -4.52 -3.39
C SER A 247 4.51 -5.93 -3.95
N TYR A 248 5.00 -6.89 -3.17
CA TYR A 248 5.07 -8.26 -3.67
C TYR A 248 4.88 -9.35 -2.64
N ASN A 249 4.45 -10.52 -3.13
CA ASN A 249 4.36 -11.72 -2.33
C ASN A 249 5.23 -12.83 -2.93
N THR A 250 6.01 -13.48 -2.06
CA THR A 250 6.74 -14.73 -2.38
C THR A 250 6.29 -15.88 -1.48
N GLY A 251 5.55 -15.59 -0.42
CA GLY A 251 5.05 -16.57 0.53
C GLY A 251 3.83 -17.34 0.02
N THR A 252 3.51 -18.45 0.69
CA THR A 252 2.33 -19.26 0.34
C THR A 252 1.04 -18.60 0.84
N VAL A 253 0.04 -18.52 -0.02
CA VAL A 253 -1.30 -18.02 0.30
C VAL A 253 -2.32 -19.14 0.13
N THR A 254 -3.04 -19.47 1.19
CA THR A 254 -4.09 -20.51 1.18
C THR A 254 -5.37 -19.97 1.78
N GLY A 255 -6.46 -20.01 1.02
CA GLY A 255 -7.78 -19.60 1.50
C GLY A 255 -8.85 -20.63 1.18
N THR A 256 -9.82 -20.79 2.08
CA THR A 256 -11.02 -21.62 1.82
C THR A 256 -12.30 -20.78 1.65
N GLY A 257 -12.20 -19.45 1.79
CA GLY A 257 -13.32 -18.56 1.63
C GLY A 257 -13.47 -18.00 0.21
N SER A 258 -14.10 -16.83 0.11
CA SER A 258 -14.59 -16.28 -1.15
C SER A 258 -13.45 -15.84 -2.08
N ASP A 259 -12.58 -14.94 -1.62
CA ASP A 259 -11.62 -14.27 -2.49
C ASP A 259 -10.18 -14.51 -2.01
N VAL A 260 -9.36 -15.12 -2.86
CA VAL A 260 -7.97 -15.44 -2.55
C VAL A 260 -7.05 -14.89 -3.62
N GLY A 261 -6.19 -13.95 -3.24
CA GLY A 261 -5.21 -13.36 -4.14
C GLY A 261 -3.78 -13.61 -3.67
N GLY A 262 -2.85 -13.81 -4.60
CA GLY A 262 -1.44 -13.90 -4.24
C GLY A 262 -0.88 -12.63 -3.59
N LEU A 263 -1.42 -11.46 -3.96
CA LEU A 263 -1.05 -10.17 -3.37
C LEU A 263 -2.20 -9.58 -2.53
N VAL A 264 -3.38 -9.41 -3.14
CA VAL A 264 -4.55 -8.79 -2.51
C VAL A 264 -5.75 -9.74 -2.57
N GLY A 265 -6.41 -10.02 -1.45
CA GLY A 265 -7.63 -10.83 -1.46
C GLY A 265 -8.74 -10.16 -2.27
N VAL A 266 -9.19 -8.99 -1.81
CA VAL A 266 -10.20 -8.16 -2.50
C VAL A 266 -9.68 -6.76 -2.71
N ASN A 267 -9.77 -6.25 -3.94
CA ASN A 267 -9.61 -4.83 -4.25
C ASN A 267 -11.00 -4.20 -4.47
N SER A 268 -11.46 -3.38 -3.53
CA SER A 268 -12.77 -2.73 -3.55
C SER A 268 -12.63 -1.22 -3.78
N GLY A 269 -12.78 -0.81 -5.04
CA GLY A 269 -12.66 0.60 -5.44
C GLY A 269 -11.28 1.24 -5.19
N GLY A 270 -10.25 0.44 -4.90
CA GLY A 270 -8.87 0.88 -4.71
C GLY A 270 -7.97 0.57 -5.92
N THR A 271 -6.67 0.82 -5.76
CA THR A 271 -5.67 0.61 -6.80
C THR A 271 -4.62 -0.40 -6.36
N VAL A 272 -4.36 -1.38 -7.22
CA VAL A 272 -3.21 -2.30 -7.13
C VAL A 272 -2.33 -2.07 -8.35
N LYS A 273 -1.10 -1.61 -8.15
CA LYS A 273 -0.21 -1.25 -9.27
C LYS A 273 1.24 -1.65 -9.09
N THR A 274 1.92 -1.95 -10.19
CA THR A 274 3.37 -2.25 -10.21
C THR A 274 3.74 -3.33 -9.19
N SER A 275 2.86 -4.32 -9.02
CA SER A 275 2.94 -5.27 -7.91
C SER A 275 2.87 -6.70 -8.42
N TYR A 276 3.43 -7.65 -7.66
CA TYR A 276 3.56 -9.01 -8.19
C TYR A 276 3.50 -10.12 -7.16
N ASN A 277 3.21 -11.31 -7.65
CA ASN A 277 3.22 -12.54 -6.87
C ASN A 277 4.10 -13.60 -7.53
N THR A 278 4.96 -14.23 -6.72
CA THR A 278 5.70 -15.44 -7.09
C THR A 278 5.36 -16.62 -6.19
N GLY A 279 4.66 -16.38 -5.08
CA GLY A 279 4.22 -17.41 -4.14
C GLY A 279 3.07 -18.25 -4.69
N SER A 280 2.91 -19.46 -4.17
CA SER A 280 1.78 -20.33 -4.53
C SER A 280 0.46 -19.81 -3.93
N VAL A 281 -0.61 -19.81 -4.73
CA VAL A 281 -1.95 -19.38 -4.33
C VAL A 281 -2.92 -20.54 -4.47
N SER A 282 -3.64 -20.87 -3.39
CA SER A 282 -4.69 -21.88 -3.38
C SER A 282 -5.98 -21.33 -2.77
N GLY A 283 -7.11 -21.46 -3.47
CA GLY A 283 -8.38 -20.83 -3.06
C GLY A 283 -9.67 -21.62 -3.35
N GLY A 284 -10.76 -21.21 -2.69
CA GLY A 284 -12.04 -21.93 -2.67
C GLY A 284 -13.13 -21.43 -3.63
N SER A 285 -13.20 -20.13 -3.94
CA SER A 285 -14.20 -19.54 -4.85
C SER A 285 -13.56 -18.73 -5.98
N ASP A 286 -13.15 -17.48 -5.72
CA ASP A 286 -12.48 -16.59 -6.65
C ASP A 286 -11.00 -16.53 -6.32
N VAL A 287 -10.15 -16.98 -7.25
CA VAL A 287 -8.71 -17.16 -7.01
C VAL A 287 -7.91 -16.46 -8.08
N GLY A 288 -7.08 -15.51 -7.67
CA GLY A 288 -6.21 -14.75 -8.58
C GLY A 288 -4.75 -14.82 -8.20
N GLY A 289 -3.86 -14.86 -9.18
CA GLY A 289 -2.42 -14.79 -8.94
C GLY A 289 -1.99 -13.47 -8.28
N VAL A 290 -2.65 -12.35 -8.59
CA VAL A 290 -2.42 -11.05 -7.95
C VAL A 290 -3.60 -10.68 -7.05
N VAL A 291 -4.82 -10.61 -7.61
CA VAL A 291 -6.02 -10.20 -6.89
C VAL A 291 -7.10 -11.27 -6.93
N GLY A 292 -7.68 -11.67 -5.81
CA GLY A 292 -8.82 -12.61 -5.79
C GLY A 292 -10.04 -12.02 -6.49
N GLY A 293 -10.61 -10.97 -5.90
CA GLY A 293 -11.74 -10.21 -6.45
C GLY A 293 -11.41 -8.74 -6.67
N ASN A 294 -11.53 -8.25 -7.91
CA ASN A 294 -11.47 -6.82 -8.23
C ASN A 294 -12.88 -6.27 -8.39
N ILE A 295 -13.39 -5.63 -7.33
CA ILE A 295 -14.79 -5.25 -7.18
C ILE A 295 -15.00 -3.73 -7.16
N GLY A 296 -16.16 -3.33 -7.67
CA GLY A 296 -16.55 -1.94 -7.80
C GLY A 296 -16.00 -1.31 -9.08
N ASN A 297 -16.82 -0.47 -9.72
CA ASN A 297 -16.51 0.10 -11.05
C ASN A 297 -15.21 0.95 -11.09
N SER A 298 -14.63 1.28 -9.93
CA SER A 298 -13.38 2.04 -9.80
C SER A 298 -12.18 1.22 -9.33
N GLY A 299 -12.32 -0.10 -9.12
CA GLY A 299 -11.19 -0.96 -8.75
C GLY A 299 -10.22 -1.13 -9.91
N THR A 300 -8.94 -0.81 -9.71
CA THR A 300 -7.90 -0.93 -10.75
C THR A 300 -6.81 -1.92 -10.36
N VAL A 301 -6.46 -2.79 -11.30
CA VAL A 301 -5.28 -3.67 -11.25
C VAL A 301 -4.45 -3.37 -12.47
N GLU A 302 -3.33 -2.68 -12.31
CA GLU A 302 -2.50 -2.23 -13.42
C GLU A 302 -1.04 -2.64 -13.26
N ASN A 303 -0.32 -2.84 -14.35
CA ASN A 303 1.13 -3.11 -14.32
C ASN A 303 1.49 -4.18 -13.28
N SER A 304 0.72 -5.26 -13.21
CA SER A 304 0.87 -6.26 -12.16
C SER A 304 1.00 -7.65 -12.73
N TYR A 305 1.73 -8.52 -12.05
CA TYR A 305 2.01 -9.84 -12.61
C TYR A 305 2.08 -10.98 -11.62
N ASN A 306 1.80 -12.17 -12.15
CA ASN A 306 1.94 -13.42 -11.43
C ASN A 306 2.94 -14.35 -12.11
N MET A 307 3.82 -14.94 -11.32
CA MET A 307 4.69 -16.06 -11.70
C MET A 307 4.40 -17.31 -10.84
N GLY A 308 3.65 -17.15 -9.75
CA GLY A 308 3.30 -18.23 -8.84
C GLY A 308 2.26 -19.18 -9.43
N THR A 309 2.19 -20.40 -8.89
CA THR A 309 1.12 -21.33 -9.24
C THR A 309 -0.20 -20.87 -8.64
N VAL A 310 -1.28 -20.85 -9.44
CA VAL A 310 -2.64 -20.51 -9.01
C VAL A 310 -3.52 -21.75 -9.14
N THR A 311 -4.06 -22.22 -8.02
CA THR A 311 -4.97 -23.38 -7.97
C THR A 311 -6.27 -22.97 -7.29
N GLY A 312 -7.41 -23.18 -7.95
CA GLY A 312 -8.71 -22.94 -7.35
C GLY A 312 -9.63 -24.15 -7.46
N THR A 313 -10.45 -24.39 -6.44
CA THR A 313 -11.53 -25.39 -6.51
C THR A 313 -12.89 -24.77 -6.85
N GLY A 314 -12.93 -23.44 -6.94
CA GLY A 314 -14.13 -22.62 -7.06
C GLY A 314 -14.45 -22.14 -8.46
N TYR A 315 -15.34 -21.14 -8.52
CA TYR A 315 -15.97 -20.65 -9.75
C TYR A 315 -14.99 -19.95 -10.70
N ASN A 316 -14.19 -19.00 -10.20
CA ASN A 316 -13.35 -18.16 -11.05
C ASN A 316 -11.88 -18.31 -10.66
N VAL A 317 -11.03 -18.75 -11.60
CA VAL A 317 -9.59 -18.89 -11.37
C VAL A 317 -8.84 -18.16 -12.46
N GLY A 318 -8.18 -17.07 -12.10
CA GLY A 318 -7.41 -16.24 -13.03
C GLY A 318 -5.93 -16.20 -12.71
N GLY A 319 -5.10 -16.17 -13.75
CA GLY A 319 -3.65 -16.00 -13.58
C GLY A 319 -3.27 -14.66 -12.95
N VAL A 320 -4.06 -13.60 -13.16
CA VAL A 320 -3.88 -12.28 -12.53
C VAL A 320 -5.03 -11.98 -11.57
N VAL A 321 -6.28 -12.02 -12.04
CA VAL A 321 -7.47 -11.69 -11.24
C VAL A 321 -8.49 -12.85 -11.28
N GLY A 322 -9.00 -13.28 -10.13
CA GLY A 322 -10.06 -14.30 -10.07
C GLY A 322 -11.36 -13.78 -10.69
N GLY A 323 -12.08 -12.92 -9.97
CA GLY A 323 -13.28 -12.24 -10.45
C GLY A 323 -13.03 -10.74 -10.72
N ASN A 324 -13.43 -10.22 -11.88
CA ASN A 324 -13.24 -8.81 -12.25
C ASN A 324 -14.56 -8.11 -12.59
N SER A 325 -14.84 -7.01 -11.89
CA SER A 325 -15.87 -6.02 -12.27
C SER A 325 -15.31 -4.59 -12.41
N GLY A 326 -14.02 -4.39 -12.12
CA GLY A 326 -13.29 -3.14 -12.34
C GLY A 326 -12.46 -3.17 -13.62
N THR A 327 -11.27 -2.57 -13.57
CA THR A 327 -10.31 -2.53 -14.68
C THR A 327 -9.08 -3.37 -14.38
N VAL A 328 -8.68 -4.21 -15.33
CA VAL A 328 -7.38 -4.91 -15.35
C VAL A 328 -6.62 -4.41 -16.56
N GLU A 329 -5.46 -3.80 -16.35
CA GLU A 329 -4.68 -3.18 -17.42
C GLU A 329 -3.19 -3.58 -17.36
N THR A 330 -2.54 -3.77 -18.51
CA THR A 330 -1.07 -3.94 -18.62
C THR A 330 -0.52 -4.98 -17.63
N SER A 331 -1.25 -6.09 -17.48
CA SER A 331 -1.00 -7.08 -16.44
C SER A 331 -0.83 -8.47 -17.03
N TYR A 332 -0.01 -9.31 -16.41
CA TYR A 332 0.32 -10.59 -17.04
C TYR A 332 0.54 -11.76 -16.09
N ASN A 333 0.39 -12.96 -16.64
CA ASN A 333 0.64 -14.20 -15.91
C ASN A 333 1.64 -15.10 -16.65
N THR A 334 2.65 -15.56 -15.94
CA THR A 334 3.58 -16.60 -16.40
C THR A 334 3.49 -17.90 -15.59
N GLY A 335 2.76 -17.88 -14.47
CA GLY A 335 2.52 -19.04 -13.64
C GLY A 335 1.43 -19.95 -14.20
N SER A 336 1.43 -21.21 -13.74
CA SER A 336 0.37 -22.16 -14.10
C SER A 336 -0.94 -21.83 -13.38
N VAL A 337 -2.06 -21.99 -14.10
CA VAL A 337 -3.41 -21.75 -13.59
C VAL A 337 -4.22 -23.03 -13.75
N SER A 338 -4.86 -23.49 -12.67
CA SER A 338 -5.70 -24.68 -12.67
C SER A 338 -6.97 -24.44 -11.85
N GLY A 339 -8.13 -24.82 -12.40
CA GLY A 339 -9.42 -24.70 -11.73
C GLY A 339 -10.51 -25.57 -12.34
N SER A 340 -11.71 -25.53 -11.76
CA SER A 340 -12.82 -26.44 -12.09
C SER A 340 -13.88 -25.84 -13.01
N TYR A 341 -14.02 -24.51 -13.07
CA TYR A 341 -15.08 -23.81 -13.80
C TYR A 341 -14.47 -22.75 -14.74
N ASP A 342 -14.63 -21.46 -14.45
CA ASP A 342 -14.14 -20.37 -15.28
C ASP A 342 -12.65 -20.14 -15.00
N VAL A 343 -11.81 -20.79 -15.80
CA VAL A 343 -10.35 -20.68 -15.70
C VAL A 343 -9.81 -19.82 -16.82
N GLY A 344 -9.11 -18.73 -16.47
CA GLY A 344 -8.47 -17.85 -17.43
C GLY A 344 -7.00 -17.62 -17.15
N GLY A 345 -6.20 -17.51 -18.21
CA GLY A 345 -4.79 -17.21 -18.13
C GLY A 345 -4.51 -15.83 -17.53
N VAL A 346 -5.47 -14.89 -17.62
CA VAL A 346 -5.42 -13.56 -17.01
C VAL A 346 -6.55 -13.38 -16.00
N VAL A 347 -7.81 -13.50 -16.44
CA VAL A 347 -9.00 -13.28 -15.59
C VAL A 347 -9.86 -14.53 -15.55
N GLY A 348 -10.30 -14.98 -14.38
CA GLY A 348 -11.24 -16.10 -14.26
C GLY A 348 -12.61 -15.72 -14.83
N GLY A 349 -13.35 -14.89 -14.09
CA GLY A 349 -14.67 -14.37 -14.48
C GLY A 349 -14.62 -12.86 -14.71
N ASN A 350 -15.16 -12.37 -15.83
CA ASN A 350 -15.11 -10.95 -16.18
C ASN A 350 -16.50 -10.32 -16.42
N SER A 351 -16.75 -9.19 -15.76
CA SER A 351 -17.85 -8.25 -16.03
C SER A 351 -17.36 -6.80 -16.11
N GLY A 352 -16.05 -6.58 -16.14
CA GLY A 352 -15.40 -5.26 -16.23
C GLY A 352 -14.52 -5.10 -17.47
N THR A 353 -13.52 -4.23 -17.38
CA THR A 353 -12.58 -3.92 -18.47
C THR A 353 -11.29 -4.72 -18.31
N VAL A 354 -10.78 -5.27 -19.42
CA VAL A 354 -9.48 -5.96 -19.48
C VAL A 354 -8.70 -5.47 -20.70
N GLU A 355 -7.59 -4.78 -20.47
CA GLU A 355 -6.80 -4.14 -21.53
C GLU A 355 -5.31 -4.48 -21.41
N TYR A 356 -4.65 -4.73 -22.54
CA TYR A 356 -3.21 -4.98 -22.62
C TYR A 356 -2.75 -6.08 -21.65
N ALA A 357 -3.50 -7.18 -21.57
CA ALA A 357 -3.27 -8.22 -20.58
C ALA A 357 -2.87 -9.55 -21.21
N TYR A 358 -1.88 -10.23 -20.62
CA TYR A 358 -1.15 -11.27 -21.32
C TYR A 358 -0.91 -12.51 -20.46
N TYR A 359 -0.73 -13.68 -21.09
CA TYR A 359 -0.34 -14.88 -20.37
C TYR A 359 0.59 -15.79 -21.17
N ASN A 360 1.42 -16.54 -20.44
CA ASN A 360 2.36 -17.49 -21.02
C ASN A 360 1.65 -18.74 -21.53
N SER A 361 1.47 -18.77 -22.84
CA SER A 361 0.78 -19.85 -23.56
C SER A 361 1.52 -21.19 -23.56
N SER A 362 2.80 -21.22 -23.16
CA SER A 362 3.56 -22.46 -22.97
C SER A 362 3.31 -23.11 -21.61
N VAL A 363 2.76 -22.35 -20.65
CA VAL A 363 2.48 -22.81 -19.29
C VAL A 363 0.99 -23.06 -19.09
N TYR A 364 0.13 -22.26 -19.71
CA TYR A 364 -1.33 -22.40 -19.65
C TYR A 364 -1.94 -22.34 -21.05
N THR A 365 -2.78 -23.33 -21.39
CA THR A 365 -3.28 -23.53 -22.76
C THR A 365 -4.73 -23.11 -22.98
N GLY A 366 -5.44 -22.67 -21.94
CA GLY A 366 -6.84 -22.23 -22.03
C GLY A 366 -7.01 -20.83 -22.61
N ASN A 367 -8.10 -20.15 -22.25
CA ASN A 367 -8.40 -18.80 -22.72
C ASN A 367 -7.81 -17.73 -21.79
N ALA A 368 -7.64 -16.49 -22.26
CA ALA A 368 -7.20 -15.40 -21.38
C ALA A 368 -8.24 -15.09 -20.29
N ILE A 369 -9.52 -15.15 -20.67
CA ILE A 369 -10.68 -14.96 -19.81
C ILE A 369 -11.43 -16.29 -19.74
N GLY A 370 -11.71 -16.78 -18.53
CA GLY A 370 -12.39 -18.06 -18.31
C GLY A 370 -13.88 -18.02 -18.60
N GLY A 371 -14.57 -16.98 -18.12
CA GLY A 371 -16.01 -16.77 -18.29
C GLY A 371 -16.47 -15.35 -17.99
N GLY A 372 -17.78 -15.10 -18.02
CA GLY A 372 -18.42 -13.80 -17.74
C GLY A 372 -19.08 -13.11 -18.94
N THR A 373 -19.71 -11.95 -18.68
CA THR A 373 -20.46 -11.20 -19.71
C THR A 373 -19.53 -10.34 -20.55
N THR A 374 -19.58 -10.46 -21.88
CA THR A 374 -18.89 -9.51 -22.78
C THR A 374 -19.66 -8.20 -23.00
N THR A 375 -20.86 -8.08 -22.44
CA THR A 375 -21.75 -6.94 -22.66
C THR A 375 -21.31 -5.77 -21.78
N GLY A 376 -20.74 -4.74 -22.40
CA GLY A 376 -20.19 -3.56 -21.70
C GLY A 376 -18.72 -3.69 -21.30
N THR A 377 -18.06 -4.80 -21.63
CA THR A 377 -16.64 -5.04 -21.34
C THR A 377 -15.78 -4.57 -22.50
N THR A 378 -14.80 -3.70 -22.24
CA THR A 378 -13.74 -3.43 -23.21
C THR A 378 -12.66 -4.50 -23.03
N ILE A 379 -12.45 -5.29 -24.09
CA ILE A 379 -11.35 -6.26 -24.18
C ILE A 379 -10.44 -5.80 -25.31
N THR A 380 -9.27 -5.28 -24.95
CA THR A 380 -8.31 -4.74 -25.92
C THR A 380 -6.95 -5.41 -25.72
N ASP A 381 -6.37 -5.95 -26.80
CA ASP A 381 -5.03 -6.54 -26.81
C ASP A 381 -4.78 -7.54 -25.67
N VAL A 382 -5.69 -8.51 -25.55
CA VAL A 382 -5.58 -9.62 -24.62
C VAL A 382 -5.13 -10.85 -25.39
N SER A 383 -3.86 -11.23 -25.25
CA SER A 383 -3.24 -12.19 -26.17
C SER A 383 -2.40 -13.27 -25.49
N ARG A 384 -2.35 -14.42 -26.19
CA ARG A 384 -1.43 -15.52 -25.92
C ARG A 384 -0.05 -15.12 -26.41
N ILE A 385 0.91 -15.09 -25.50
CA ILE A 385 2.28 -14.77 -25.88
C ILE A 385 3.21 -15.91 -25.47
N SER A 386 4.23 -16.15 -26.29
CA SER A 386 5.28 -17.12 -25.97
C SER A 386 6.30 -16.48 -25.00
N ALA A 387 6.96 -17.31 -24.18
CA ALA A 387 7.94 -16.83 -23.19
C ALA A 387 9.01 -15.87 -23.75
N THR A 388 9.32 -15.97 -25.06
CA THR A 388 10.34 -15.16 -25.74
C THR A 388 9.99 -13.67 -25.91
N ASN A 389 8.72 -13.29 -25.77
CA ASN A 389 8.25 -11.90 -25.91
C ASN A 389 8.07 -11.21 -24.55
N PHE A 390 8.17 -11.93 -23.43
CA PHE A 390 8.27 -11.34 -22.11
C PHE A 390 9.69 -10.79 -21.94
N GLY A 391 9.95 -9.58 -22.44
CA GLY A 391 11.17 -8.83 -22.14
C GLY A 391 11.40 -8.67 -20.62
N ASN A 392 12.52 -8.06 -20.21
CA ASN A 392 12.97 -7.94 -18.80
C ASN A 392 11.80 -7.93 -17.78
N VAL A 393 11.53 -9.11 -17.22
CA VAL A 393 10.30 -9.50 -16.51
C VAL A 393 10.10 -8.69 -15.22
N GLY A 394 11.16 -8.05 -14.71
CA GLY A 394 11.17 -7.44 -13.39
C GLY A 394 10.65 -5.99 -13.28
N ASN A 395 10.43 -5.25 -14.37
CA ASN A 395 10.17 -3.80 -14.23
C ASN A 395 9.28 -3.15 -15.31
N PHE A 396 8.59 -3.92 -16.15
CA PHE A 396 7.78 -3.40 -17.27
C PHE A 396 8.57 -2.54 -18.28
N SER A 397 9.91 -2.45 -18.16
CA SER A 397 10.74 -1.64 -19.05
C SER A 397 10.71 -2.22 -20.45
N GLY A 398 10.27 -1.41 -21.40
CA GLY A 398 10.15 -1.78 -22.80
C GLY A 398 8.81 -2.39 -23.18
N TRP A 399 7.89 -2.68 -22.25
CA TRP A 399 6.55 -3.19 -22.56
C TRP A 399 5.74 -2.13 -23.30
N THR A 400 5.78 -2.17 -24.63
CA THR A 400 4.94 -1.34 -25.51
C THR A 400 4.04 -2.26 -26.32
N SER A 401 2.94 -1.73 -26.86
CA SER A 401 2.07 -2.46 -27.81
C SER A 401 2.83 -2.97 -29.05
N ALA A 402 4.06 -2.52 -29.30
CA ALA A 402 4.93 -3.03 -30.34
C ALA A 402 5.67 -4.33 -29.97
N ASN A 403 5.83 -4.66 -28.69
CA ASN A 403 6.50 -5.90 -28.25
C ASN A 403 5.61 -7.15 -28.36
N PHE A 404 4.30 -6.94 -28.56
CA PHE A 404 3.28 -7.98 -28.49
C PHE A 404 2.48 -8.16 -29.79
N ARG A 405 2.90 -7.48 -30.87
CA ARG A 405 2.36 -7.64 -32.24
C ARG A 405 3.15 -8.63 -33.07
#